data_AF-A0A0J1CTP2-F1
#
_entry.id   AF-A0A0J1CTP2-F1
#
_cell.length_a   1.000
_cell.length_b   1.000
_cell.length_c   1.000
_cell.angle_alpha   90.00
_cell.angle_beta   90.00
_cell.angle_gamma   90.00
#
_symmetry.space_group_name_H-M   'P 1'
#
loop_
_entity.id
_entity.type
_entity.pdbx_description
1 polymer ?
#
loop_
_entity_poly.entity_id
_entity_poly.type
_entity_poly.pdbx_seq_one_letter_code
_entity_poly.pdbx_strand_id
1 'polypeptide(L)'
;MALKVGIIKSSDVSKWCEYKGADGEVQAEFKVRGIAYKPFQVAIERAGNQISSKGYDVMVKDEDAKLYHELLMDACAAHLIEDWKGVVFAEIVDGKTVESEKPYTPENASKLLNLGDIGISIWLFIKEQAQKIQEDADKDKALILGKSSSSTNTKKRMRRKRRTKSNKSSFKFLGGRIPDPPEYSYAADSILSAFSTICRSRRYEQSIPLSLDQQAINVYAEHNDLPVAAHIFNDCIFALDNLFLEECHKKISTKSKGK
;
A
#
# COMPACT_ATOMS: atom_id res chain seq x y z
N MET A 1 15.51 17.24 30.77
CA MET A 1 14.38 17.01 29.85
C MET A 1 14.36 15.52 29.53
N ALA A 2 13.22 14.84 29.63
CA ALA A 2 13.12 13.40 29.36
C ALA A 2 12.05 13.14 28.30
N LEU A 3 12.43 12.41 27.24
CA LEU A 3 11.51 11.97 26.19
C LEU A 3 10.67 10.81 26.73
N LYS A 4 9.38 11.06 26.98
CA LYS A 4 8.43 10.00 27.35
C LYS A 4 7.89 9.36 26.07
N VAL A 5 8.35 8.15 25.76
CA VAL A 5 7.86 7.34 24.63
C VAL A 5 6.91 6.27 25.16
N GLY A 6 5.68 6.22 24.64
CA GLY A 6 4.75 5.12 24.90
C GLY A 6 5.12 3.91 24.05
N ILE A 7 5.67 2.88 24.66
CA ILE A 7 5.97 1.61 23.98
C ILE A 7 4.73 0.72 24.09
N ILE A 8 4.00 0.56 22.99
CA ILE A 8 2.94 -0.45 22.88
C ILE A 8 3.58 -1.68 22.24
N LYS A 9 3.72 -2.77 22.99
CA LYS A 9 4.01 -4.08 22.40
C LYS A 9 2.83 -4.39 21.46
N SER A 10 3.10 -4.54 20.16
CA SER A 10 2.10 -5.01 19.22
C SER A 10 1.54 -6.32 19.76
N SER A 11 0.26 -6.36 20.12
CA SER A 11 -0.40 -7.63 20.38
C SER A 11 -0.28 -8.47 19.11
N ASP A 12 0.19 -9.70 19.22
CA ASP A 12 0.14 -10.65 18.10
C ASP A 12 -1.34 -10.85 17.76
N VAL A 13 -1.77 -10.28 16.64
CA VAL A 13 -3.16 -10.34 16.21
C VAL A 13 -3.31 -11.58 15.34
N SER A 14 -3.63 -12.71 15.97
CA SER A 14 -4.06 -13.91 15.26
C SER A 14 -5.52 -14.22 15.56
N LYS A 15 -6.26 -14.64 14.53
CA LYS A 15 -7.69 -14.98 14.62
C LYS A 15 -7.97 -16.24 13.82
N TRP A 16 -8.91 -17.05 14.31
CA TRP A 16 -9.46 -18.16 13.53
C TRP A 16 -10.39 -17.60 12.45
N CYS A 17 -10.25 -18.11 11.23
CA CYS A 17 -10.98 -17.66 10.05
C CYS A 17 -11.54 -18.90 9.32
N GLU A 18 -12.85 -18.89 9.09
CA GLU A 18 -13.56 -19.95 8.37
C GLU A 18 -13.35 -19.79 6.86
N TYR A 19 -12.82 -20.81 6.22
CA TYR A 19 -12.74 -20.92 4.78
C TYR A 19 -14.01 -21.58 4.25
N LYS A 20 -14.69 -20.87 3.35
CA LYS A 20 -15.94 -21.32 2.74
C LYS A 20 -15.72 -21.71 1.29
N GLY A 21 -16.26 -22.86 0.90
CA GLY A 21 -16.23 -23.34 -0.48
C GLY A 21 -17.18 -22.54 -1.39
N ALA A 22 -17.24 -22.93 -2.67
CA ALA A 22 -18.15 -22.32 -3.65
C ALA A 22 -19.63 -22.37 -3.23
N ASP A 23 -20.01 -23.40 -2.46
CA ASP A 23 -21.38 -23.61 -1.97
C ASP A 23 -21.70 -22.82 -0.68
N GLY A 24 -20.72 -22.08 -0.14
CA GLY A 24 -20.87 -21.29 1.08
C GLY A 24 -20.75 -22.09 2.39
N GLU A 25 -20.60 -23.41 2.32
CA GLU A 25 -20.30 -24.26 3.47
C GLU A 25 -18.86 -24.08 3.95
N VAL A 26 -18.65 -24.15 5.26
CA VAL A 26 -17.33 -24.08 5.89
C VAL A 26 -16.60 -25.39 5.63
N GLN A 27 -15.51 -25.33 4.88
CA GLN A 27 -14.71 -26.49 4.52
C GLN A 27 -13.49 -26.66 5.44
N ALA A 28 -12.92 -25.56 5.93
CA ALA A 28 -11.76 -25.58 6.81
C ALA A 28 -11.71 -24.31 7.68
N GLU A 29 -10.93 -24.35 8.75
CA GLU A 29 -10.62 -23.18 9.58
C GLU A 29 -9.11 -22.95 9.62
N PHE A 30 -8.68 -21.71 9.43
CA PHE A 30 -7.28 -21.33 9.51
C PHE A 30 -7.07 -20.30 10.62
N LYS A 31 -6.08 -20.51 11.47
CA LYS A 31 -5.62 -19.50 12.42
C LYS A 31 -4.63 -18.58 11.69
N VAL A 32 -5.07 -17.38 11.37
CA VAL A 32 -4.34 -16.43 10.52
C VAL A 32 -3.79 -15.28 11.36
N ARG A 33 -2.53 -14.90 11.09
CA ARG A 33 -1.86 -13.74 11.68
C ARG A 33 -2.03 -12.48 10.83
N GLY A 34 -1.95 -11.31 11.46
CA GLY A 34 -1.96 -10.03 10.77
C GLY A 34 -0.82 -9.88 9.74
N ILE A 35 -1.09 -9.20 8.64
CA ILE A 35 -0.13 -9.07 7.53
C ILE A 35 1.15 -8.31 7.91
N ALA A 36 1.13 -7.45 8.94
CA ALA A 36 2.33 -6.76 9.43
C ALA A 36 3.20 -7.62 10.35
N TYR A 37 2.91 -8.93 10.50
CA TYR A 37 3.72 -9.84 11.28
C TYR A 37 5.17 -9.82 10.78
N LYS A 38 6.10 -9.43 11.66
CA LYS A 38 7.48 -9.11 11.28
C LYS A 38 8.19 -10.25 10.54
N PRO A 39 8.12 -11.52 10.98
CA PRO A 39 8.72 -12.64 10.23
C PRO A 39 8.19 -12.77 8.80
N PHE A 40 6.90 -12.53 8.58
CA PHE A 40 6.31 -12.56 7.24
C PHE A 40 6.84 -11.42 6.36
N GLN A 41 6.92 -10.19 6.89
CA GLN A 41 7.49 -9.05 6.17
C GLN A 41 8.95 -9.30 5.77
N VAL A 42 9.76 -9.82 6.69
CA VAL A 42 11.15 -10.20 6.41
C VAL A 42 11.24 -11.29 5.34
N ALA A 43 10.32 -12.25 5.33
CA ALA A 43 10.28 -13.29 4.29
C ALA A 43 9.93 -12.74 2.91
N ILE A 44 9.00 -11.79 2.80
CA ILE A 44 8.69 -11.09 1.54
C ILE A 44 9.91 -10.33 1.02
N GLU A 45 10.58 -9.56 1.89
CA GLU A 45 11.79 -8.83 1.51
C GLU A 45 12.89 -9.78 1.01
N ARG A 46 13.08 -10.91 1.67
CA ARG A 46 14.02 -11.96 1.24
C ARG A 46 13.64 -12.56 -0.11
N ALA A 47 12.36 -12.85 -0.33
CA ALA A 47 11.87 -13.37 -1.61
C ALA A 47 12.14 -12.39 -2.76
N GLY A 48 11.89 -11.08 -2.54
CA GLY A 48 12.20 -10.03 -3.51
C GLY A 48 13.70 -9.93 -3.81
N ASN A 49 14.52 -9.93 -2.76
CA ASN A 49 15.98 -9.87 -2.91
C ASN A 49 16.54 -11.09 -3.64
N GLN A 50 16.01 -12.28 -3.37
CA GLN A 50 16.43 -13.52 -4.04
C GLN A 50 16.24 -13.41 -5.56
N ILE A 51 15.08 -12.91 -6.00
CA ILE A 51 14.81 -12.73 -7.43
C ILE A 51 15.67 -11.63 -8.04
N SER A 52 15.78 -10.48 -7.36
CA SER A 52 16.60 -9.39 -7.86
C SER A 52 18.08 -9.77 -7.97
N SER A 53 18.57 -10.66 -7.11
CA SER A 53 19.97 -11.12 -7.11
C SER A 53 20.29 -12.17 -8.19
N LYS A 54 19.32 -13.02 -8.55
CA LYS A 54 19.50 -14.07 -9.56
C LYS A 54 19.57 -13.53 -11.00
N GLY A 55 19.15 -12.28 -11.22
CA GLY A 55 19.07 -11.68 -12.55
C GLY A 55 17.81 -12.12 -13.31
N TYR A 56 17.54 -11.47 -14.45
CA TYR A 56 16.31 -11.63 -15.23
C TYR A 56 16.51 -12.47 -16.50
N ASP A 57 17.48 -13.40 -16.51
CA ASP A 57 17.72 -14.24 -17.69
C ASP A 57 16.73 -15.39 -17.76
N VAL A 58 15.65 -15.17 -18.51
CA VAL A 58 14.52 -16.10 -18.67
C VAL A 58 14.91 -17.38 -19.42
N MET A 59 16.06 -17.40 -20.11
CA MET A 59 16.49 -18.56 -20.91
C MET A 59 17.32 -19.58 -20.11
N VAL A 60 17.81 -19.21 -18.93
CA VAL A 60 18.57 -20.11 -18.06
C VAL A 60 17.61 -21.09 -17.38
N LYS A 61 17.91 -22.39 -17.51
CA LYS A 61 17.20 -23.44 -16.79
C LYS A 61 17.91 -23.69 -15.47
N ASP A 62 17.30 -23.25 -14.38
CA ASP A 62 17.68 -23.59 -13.01
C ASP A 62 16.54 -24.45 -12.45
N GLU A 63 16.76 -25.76 -12.28
CA GLU A 63 15.74 -26.72 -11.81
C GLU A 63 15.32 -26.43 -10.36
N ASP A 64 16.18 -25.76 -9.58
CA ASP A 64 15.92 -25.35 -8.20
C ASP A 64 15.36 -23.92 -8.10
N ALA A 65 15.13 -23.25 -9.24
CA ALA A 65 14.54 -21.91 -9.24
C ALA A 65 13.04 -21.96 -8.96
N LYS A 66 12.66 -21.39 -7.82
CA LYS A 66 11.26 -21.10 -7.50
C LYS A 66 10.77 -19.83 -8.16
N LEU A 67 9.52 -19.82 -8.61
CA LEU A 67 8.86 -18.59 -9.06
C LEU A 67 8.57 -17.66 -7.89
N TYR A 68 8.40 -16.36 -8.18
CA TYR A 68 8.09 -15.37 -7.14
C TYR A 68 6.84 -15.71 -6.36
N HIS A 69 5.79 -16.16 -7.04
CA HIS A 69 4.53 -16.48 -6.39
C HIS A 69 4.66 -17.69 -5.46
N GLU A 70 5.50 -18.68 -5.80
CA GLU A 70 5.79 -19.84 -4.94
C GLU A 70 6.53 -19.39 -3.67
N LEU A 71 7.51 -18.48 -3.81
CA LEU A 71 8.19 -17.89 -2.65
C LEU A 71 7.22 -17.10 -1.74
N LEU A 72 6.24 -16.40 -2.32
CA LEU A 72 5.21 -15.70 -1.56
C LEU A 72 4.22 -16.66 -0.88
N MET A 73 3.92 -17.80 -1.51
CA MET A 73 3.10 -18.85 -0.91
C MET A 73 3.85 -19.54 0.24
N ASP A 74 5.14 -19.84 0.05
CA ASP A 74 6.00 -20.38 1.11
C ASP A 74 6.10 -19.43 2.31
N ALA A 75 6.26 -18.13 2.05
CA ALA A 75 6.24 -17.12 3.10
C ALA A 75 4.89 -17.08 3.85
N CYS A 76 3.78 -17.22 3.12
CA CYS A 76 2.44 -17.26 3.69
C CYS A 76 2.25 -18.53 4.56
N ALA A 77 2.59 -19.69 4.03
CA ALA A 77 2.55 -20.98 4.72
C ALA A 77 3.34 -20.97 6.03
N ALA A 78 4.55 -20.42 6.01
CA ALA A 78 5.47 -20.44 7.14
C ALA A 78 5.16 -19.39 8.22
N HIS A 79 4.52 -18.27 7.87
CA HIS A 79 4.44 -17.11 8.77
C HIS A 79 3.06 -16.49 8.95
N LEU A 80 2.14 -16.63 8.00
CA LEU A 80 0.77 -16.11 8.14
C LEU A 80 -0.19 -17.13 8.72
N ILE A 81 -0.01 -18.41 8.38
CA ILE A 81 -0.76 -19.50 9.02
C ILE A 81 -0.06 -19.84 10.34
N GLU A 82 -0.81 -19.84 11.42
CA GLU A 82 -0.33 -20.29 12.73
C GLU A 82 -0.78 -21.73 13.03
N ASP A 83 -1.99 -22.08 12.57
CA ASP A 83 -2.60 -23.40 12.75
C ASP A 83 -3.78 -23.57 11.77
N TRP A 84 -4.32 -24.78 11.64
CA TRP A 84 -5.53 -25.05 10.85
C TRP A 84 -6.35 -26.22 11.40
N LYS A 85 -7.58 -26.37 10.92
CA LYS A 85 -8.48 -27.51 11.19
C LYS A 85 -9.28 -27.87 9.94
N GLY A 86 -9.60 -29.16 9.78
CA GLY A 86 -10.41 -29.64 8.66
C GLY A 86 -9.65 -29.74 7.33
N VAL A 87 -8.31 -29.77 7.37
CA VAL A 87 -7.49 -29.90 6.16
C VAL A 87 -7.13 -31.38 5.95
N VAL A 88 -7.65 -31.94 4.86
CA VAL A 88 -7.41 -33.33 4.44
C VAL A 88 -6.70 -33.32 3.10
N PHE A 89 -5.58 -34.06 3.00
CA PHE A 89 -4.88 -34.24 1.73
C PHE A 89 -5.34 -35.53 1.09
N ALA A 90 -5.77 -35.43 -0.17
CA ALA A 90 -6.05 -36.58 -1.04
C ALA A 90 -4.81 -36.83 -1.91
N GLU A 91 -3.96 -37.76 -1.50
CA GLU A 91 -2.73 -38.11 -2.23
C GLU A 91 -2.90 -39.45 -2.95
N ILE A 92 -2.38 -39.56 -4.18
CA ILE A 92 -2.40 -40.83 -4.92
C ILE A 92 -1.15 -41.61 -4.53
N VAL A 93 -1.33 -42.65 -3.71
CA VAL A 93 -0.27 -43.61 -3.36
C VAL A 93 -0.61 -44.93 -4.03
N ASP A 94 0.30 -45.45 -4.85
CA ASP A 94 0.13 -46.71 -5.59
C ASP A 94 -1.16 -46.79 -6.43
N GLY A 95 -1.54 -45.66 -7.05
CA GLY A 95 -2.75 -45.58 -7.88
C GLY A 95 -4.07 -45.53 -7.11
N LYS A 96 -4.04 -45.42 -5.78
CA LYS A 96 -5.21 -45.25 -4.92
C LYS A 96 -5.17 -43.90 -4.21
N THR A 97 -6.31 -43.23 -4.19
CA THR A 97 -6.48 -41.99 -3.42
C THR A 97 -6.52 -42.34 -1.93
N VAL A 98 -5.56 -41.83 -1.18
CA VAL A 98 -5.50 -41.93 0.27
C VAL A 98 -5.78 -40.54 0.83
N GLU A 99 -6.87 -40.43 1.58
CA GLU A 99 -7.21 -39.23 2.33
C GLU A 99 -6.56 -39.30 3.70
N SER A 100 -5.79 -38.27 4.06
CA SER A 100 -5.21 -38.16 5.39
C SER A 100 -5.33 -36.75 5.92
N GLU A 101 -5.87 -36.62 7.14
CA GLU A 101 -5.85 -35.36 7.87
C GLU A 101 -4.40 -35.05 8.26
N LYS A 102 -3.93 -33.84 7.92
CA LYS A 102 -2.56 -33.41 8.22
C LYS A 102 -2.60 -32.27 9.23
N PRO A 103 -1.83 -32.35 10.33
CA PRO A 103 -1.69 -31.21 11.22
C PRO A 103 -0.92 -30.10 10.51
N TYR A 104 -1.10 -28.88 11.00
CA TYR A 104 -0.34 -27.74 10.50
C TYR A 104 1.15 -27.96 10.74
N THR A 105 1.93 -27.90 9.66
CA THR A 105 3.37 -27.70 9.67
C THR A 105 3.69 -26.76 8.51
N PRO A 106 4.78 -25.97 8.58
CA PRO A 106 5.17 -25.09 7.46
C PRO A 106 5.33 -25.84 6.13
N GLU A 107 5.81 -27.08 6.18
CA GLU A 107 5.99 -27.94 5.00
C GLU A 107 4.65 -28.41 4.44
N ASN A 108 3.73 -28.89 5.30
CA ASN A 108 2.39 -29.26 4.85
C ASN A 108 1.64 -28.04 4.31
N ALA A 109 1.82 -26.88 4.92
CA ALA A 109 1.20 -25.64 4.46
C ALA A 109 1.75 -25.18 3.11
N SER A 110 3.06 -25.27 2.89
CA SER A 110 3.67 -25.03 1.58
C SER A 110 3.14 -26.03 0.54
N LYS A 111 3.01 -27.32 0.91
CA LYS A 111 2.42 -28.35 0.04
C LYS A 111 0.98 -28.02 -0.34
N LEU A 112 0.15 -27.61 0.63
CA LEU A 112 -1.24 -27.22 0.40
C LEU A 112 -1.37 -26.01 -0.55
N LEU A 113 -0.53 -24.98 -0.37
CA LEU A 113 -0.64 -23.77 -1.19
C LEU A 113 -0.04 -23.93 -2.59
N ASN A 114 1.08 -24.64 -2.73
CA ASN A 114 1.79 -24.77 -4.01
C ASN A 114 1.33 -25.98 -4.85
N LEU A 115 0.99 -27.11 -4.21
CA LEU A 115 0.62 -28.35 -4.92
C LEU A 115 -0.89 -28.65 -4.87
N GLY A 116 -1.65 -27.94 -4.04
CA GLY A 116 -3.10 -28.09 -3.96
C GLY A 116 -3.81 -27.50 -5.18
N ASP A 117 -4.84 -28.18 -5.66
CA ASP A 117 -5.73 -27.72 -6.73
C ASP A 117 -6.43 -26.39 -6.40
N ILE A 118 -6.73 -26.15 -5.13
CA ILE A 118 -7.37 -24.93 -4.60
C ILE A 118 -6.35 -24.06 -3.84
N GLY A 119 -5.04 -24.36 -3.94
CA GLY A 119 -3.98 -23.69 -3.16
C GLY A 119 -3.91 -22.18 -3.34
N ILE A 120 -4.06 -21.69 -4.57
CA ILE A 120 -4.09 -20.24 -4.90
C ILE A 120 -5.29 -19.55 -4.23
N SER A 121 -6.45 -20.18 -4.21
CA SER A 121 -7.67 -19.63 -3.61
C SER A 121 -7.54 -19.54 -2.09
N ILE A 122 -6.96 -20.57 -1.46
CA ILE A 122 -6.67 -20.57 -0.02
C ILE A 122 -5.63 -19.49 0.32
N TRP A 123 -4.57 -19.36 -0.48
CA TRP A 123 -3.56 -18.32 -0.30
C TRP A 123 -4.18 -16.92 -0.35
N LEU A 124 -5.01 -16.64 -1.35
CA LEU A 124 -5.70 -15.36 -1.50
C LEU A 124 -6.58 -15.07 -0.28
N PHE A 125 -7.37 -16.06 0.15
CA PHE A 125 -8.19 -15.97 1.36
C PHE A 125 -7.34 -15.62 2.60
N ILE A 126 -6.23 -16.33 2.84
CA ILE A 126 -5.37 -16.08 3.99
C ILE A 126 -4.81 -14.65 3.94
N LYS A 127 -4.34 -14.18 2.78
CA LYS A 127 -3.84 -12.80 2.65
C LYS A 127 -4.91 -11.76 2.94
N GLU A 128 -6.13 -11.95 2.44
CA GLU A 128 -7.24 -11.04 2.71
C GLU A 128 -7.61 -11.00 4.19
N GLN A 129 -7.67 -12.15 4.85
CA GLN A 129 -7.94 -12.22 6.29
C GLN A 129 -6.80 -11.58 7.10
N ALA A 130 -5.54 -11.86 6.75
CA ALA A 130 -4.37 -11.24 7.38
C ALA A 130 -4.40 -9.72 7.27
N GLN A 131 -4.83 -9.18 6.12
CA GLN A 131 -4.97 -7.74 5.92
C GLN A 131 -6.10 -7.16 6.80
N LYS A 132 -7.29 -7.78 6.80
CA LYS A 132 -8.41 -7.33 7.63
C LYS A 132 -8.06 -7.33 9.12
N ILE A 133 -7.42 -8.40 9.58
CA ILE A 133 -6.94 -8.55 10.96
C ILE A 133 -6.00 -7.40 11.34
N GLN A 134 -5.09 -7.04 10.43
CA GLN A 134 -4.16 -5.93 10.65
C GLN A 134 -4.85 -4.57 10.64
N GLU A 135 -5.75 -4.33 9.69
CA GLU A 135 -6.50 -3.07 9.62
C GLU A 135 -7.33 -2.84 10.88
N ASP A 136 -7.96 -3.87 11.43
CA ASP A 136 -8.71 -3.78 12.67
C ASP A 136 -7.79 -3.52 13.87
N ALA A 137 -6.64 -4.20 13.93
CA ALA A 137 -5.62 -3.94 14.95
C ALA A 137 -5.10 -2.48 14.90
N ASP A 138 -4.88 -1.95 13.70
CA ASP A 138 -4.39 -0.59 13.50
C ASP A 138 -5.47 0.45 13.84
N LYS A 139 -6.75 0.16 13.56
CA LYS A 139 -7.89 0.98 14.02
C LYS A 139 -7.96 1.02 15.54
N ASP A 140 -7.87 -0.13 16.20
CA ASP A 140 -7.91 -0.22 17.67
C ASP A 140 -6.73 0.54 18.30
N LYS A 141 -5.53 0.38 17.73
CA LYS A 141 -4.34 1.12 18.14
C LYS A 141 -4.51 2.63 17.94
N ALA A 142 -5.11 3.07 16.83
CA ALA A 142 -5.38 4.48 16.57
C ALA A 142 -6.41 5.07 17.57
N LEU A 143 -7.43 4.30 17.94
CA LEU A 143 -8.41 4.67 18.96
C LEU A 143 -7.74 4.86 20.33
N ILE A 144 -6.92 3.88 20.75
CA ILE A 144 -6.19 3.93 22.03
C ILE A 144 -5.22 5.12 22.08
N LEU A 145 -4.53 5.40 20.96
CA LEU A 145 -3.62 6.53 20.83
C LEU A 145 -4.34 7.89 20.68
N GLY A 146 -5.67 7.92 20.79
CA GLY A 146 -6.44 9.15 20.81
C GLY A 146 -6.41 9.93 19.50
N LYS A 147 -6.17 9.26 18.36
CA LYS A 147 -6.37 9.89 17.05
C LYS A 147 -7.87 10.08 16.87
N SER A 148 -8.33 11.33 16.97
CA SER A 148 -9.73 11.73 16.77
C SER A 148 -10.31 11.08 15.52
N SER A 149 -11.36 10.30 15.71
CA SER A 149 -12.08 9.57 14.69
C SER A 149 -12.75 10.50 13.67
N SER A 150 -12.66 10.09 12.40
CA SER A 150 -13.44 10.54 11.24
C SER A 150 -13.21 11.97 10.71
N SER A 151 -12.35 12.05 9.67
CA SER A 151 -12.61 12.95 8.53
C SER A 151 -13.99 12.59 7.98
N THR A 152 -15.00 13.39 8.31
CA THR A 152 -16.40 13.15 7.91
C THR A 152 -16.53 13.20 6.39
N ASN A 153 -16.95 12.08 5.82
CA ASN A 153 -17.36 11.94 4.43
C ASN A 153 -18.46 12.95 4.10
N THR A 154 -18.10 14.09 3.51
CA THR A 154 -19.07 15.11 3.12
C THR A 154 -19.46 14.87 1.67
N LYS A 155 -20.62 14.26 1.45
CA LYS A 155 -21.32 14.25 0.17
C LYS A 155 -21.30 15.68 -0.41
N LYS A 156 -20.65 15.85 -1.57
CA LYS A 156 -20.63 17.10 -2.32
C LYS A 156 -22.07 17.52 -2.65
N ARG A 157 -22.62 18.43 -1.85
CA ARG A 157 -23.75 19.25 -2.26
C ARG A 157 -23.19 20.53 -2.88
N MET A 158 -23.33 20.64 -4.19
CA MET A 158 -23.02 21.88 -4.94
C MET A 158 -23.71 23.07 -4.27
N ARG A 159 -22.95 24.11 -3.91
CA ARG A 159 -23.20 25.48 -4.40
C ARG A 159 -22.27 26.56 -3.82
N ARG A 160 -21.94 27.46 -4.75
CA ARG A 160 -21.78 28.92 -4.64
C ARG A 160 -20.51 29.46 -3.99
N LYS A 161 -19.65 29.95 -4.89
CA LYS A 161 -18.80 31.14 -4.76
C LYS A 161 -19.39 32.14 -3.76
N ARG A 162 -18.66 32.44 -2.68
CA ARG A 162 -18.73 33.75 -2.02
C ARG A 162 -17.39 34.07 -1.37
N ARG A 163 -16.98 35.32 -1.61
CA ARG A 163 -15.70 35.97 -1.31
C ARG A 163 -15.15 35.66 0.09
N THR A 164 -13.87 35.34 0.14
CA THR A 164 -13.05 35.28 1.35
C THR A 164 -12.91 36.68 1.97
N LYS A 165 -13.68 36.97 3.01
CA LYS A 165 -13.24 37.88 4.07
C LYS A 165 -12.42 37.03 5.04
N SER A 166 -11.19 37.47 5.33
CA SER A 166 -10.22 36.75 6.16
C SER A 166 -10.79 36.46 7.56
N ASN A 167 -11.02 35.19 7.87
CA ASN A 167 -11.46 34.70 9.19
C ASN A 167 -10.30 34.69 10.20
N LYS A 168 -9.72 35.86 10.48
CA LYS A 168 -8.75 36.00 11.58
C LYS A 168 -9.43 36.15 12.95
N SER A 169 -10.74 36.43 12.97
CA SER A 169 -11.50 36.76 14.19
C SER A 169 -12.24 35.59 14.85
N SER A 170 -12.52 34.50 14.13
CA SER A 170 -13.28 33.36 14.67
C SER A 170 -12.44 32.38 15.51
N PHE A 171 -11.10 32.42 15.42
CA PHE A 171 -10.21 31.55 16.20
C PHE A 171 -10.00 32.02 17.65
N LYS A 172 -10.27 33.29 17.97
CA LYS A 172 -10.10 33.83 19.34
C LYS A 172 -11.21 33.41 20.31
N PHE A 173 -12.35 32.89 19.83
CA PHE A 173 -13.55 32.64 20.65
C PHE A 173 -13.60 31.25 21.30
N LEU A 174 -12.74 30.30 20.91
CA LEU A 174 -12.78 28.91 21.38
C LEU A 174 -11.62 28.49 22.30
N GLY A 175 -10.81 29.43 22.81
CA GLY A 175 -9.73 29.13 23.76
C GLY A 175 -8.60 28.24 23.21
N GLY A 176 -8.64 27.87 21.93
CA GLY A 176 -7.58 27.11 21.26
C GLY A 176 -6.43 28.03 20.88
N ARG A 177 -5.20 27.61 21.18
CA ARG A 177 -4.00 28.25 20.62
C ARG A 177 -4.07 28.13 19.09
N ILE A 178 -3.92 29.26 18.39
CA ILE A 178 -3.71 29.26 16.95
C ILE A 178 -2.47 28.38 16.72
N PRO A 179 -2.55 27.30 15.91
CA PRO A 179 -1.34 26.57 15.56
C PRO A 179 -0.39 27.56 14.90
N ASP A 180 0.85 27.59 15.36
CA ASP A 180 1.84 28.50 14.80
C ASP A 180 1.88 28.29 13.28
N PRO A 181 2.02 29.38 12.49
CA PRO A 181 2.09 29.28 11.04
C PRO A 181 3.11 28.19 10.68
N PRO A 182 2.81 27.31 9.70
CA PRO A 182 3.72 26.25 9.32
C PRO A 182 5.10 26.86 9.06
N GLU A 183 6.11 26.32 9.72
CA GLU A 183 7.48 26.78 9.54
C GLU A 183 7.83 26.68 8.06
N TYR A 184 8.50 27.72 7.56
CA TYR A 184 8.90 27.78 6.16
C TYR A 184 9.81 26.59 5.83
N SER A 185 9.33 25.71 4.96
CA SER A 185 10.10 24.54 4.53
C SER A 185 10.98 24.91 3.35
N TYR A 186 12.29 24.97 3.59
CA TYR A 186 13.29 25.20 2.56
C TYR A 186 13.26 24.12 1.46
N ALA A 187 12.95 22.88 1.84
CA ALA A 187 12.79 21.78 0.88
C ALA A 187 11.57 22.00 -0.03
N ALA A 188 10.45 22.47 0.51
CA ALA A 188 9.26 22.75 -0.28
C ALA A 188 9.48 23.92 -1.26
N ASP A 189 10.18 24.97 -0.81
CA ASP A 189 10.54 26.11 -1.66
C ASP A 189 11.47 25.70 -2.81
N SER A 190 12.48 24.88 -2.51
CA SER A 190 13.39 24.32 -3.51
C SER A 190 12.64 23.49 -4.57
N ILE A 191 11.70 22.64 -4.15
CA ILE A 191 10.86 21.84 -5.06
C ILE A 191 9.96 22.74 -5.93
N LEU A 192 9.36 23.79 -5.36
CA LEU A 192 8.52 24.74 -6.10
C LEU A 192 9.34 25.56 -7.12
N SER A 193 10.54 25.98 -6.74
CA SER A 193 11.49 26.67 -7.61
C SER A 193 11.94 25.77 -8.76
N ALA A 194 12.24 24.50 -8.47
CA ALA A 194 12.56 23.49 -9.47
C ALA A 194 11.41 23.25 -10.45
N PHE A 195 10.19 23.06 -9.95
CA PHE A 195 8.99 22.90 -10.78
C PHE A 195 8.77 24.10 -11.70
N SER A 196 8.95 25.32 -11.19
CA SER A 196 8.83 26.56 -11.98
C SER A 196 9.84 26.61 -13.13
N THR A 197 11.00 25.99 -12.95
CA THR A 197 12.05 25.90 -13.97
C THR A 197 11.75 24.80 -14.99
N ILE A 198 11.44 23.59 -14.53
CA ILE A 198 11.11 22.43 -15.38
C ILE A 198 9.87 22.73 -16.24
N CYS A 199 8.83 23.35 -15.67
CA CYS A 199 7.60 23.69 -16.39
C CYS A 199 7.78 24.57 -17.62
N ARG A 200 8.89 25.33 -17.72
CA ARG A 200 9.18 26.15 -18.91
C ARG A 200 9.50 25.32 -20.15
N SER A 201 9.97 24.09 -19.96
CA SER A 201 10.24 23.14 -21.06
C SER A 201 9.00 22.40 -21.54
N ARG A 202 7.82 22.68 -20.95
CA ARG A 202 6.57 22.00 -21.25
C ARG A 202 6.17 22.16 -22.71
N ARG A 203 5.82 21.05 -23.34
CA ARG A 203 5.27 21.02 -24.69
C ARG A 203 3.79 21.39 -24.68
N TYR A 204 3.37 22.13 -25.69
CA TYR A 204 1.97 22.50 -25.92
C TYR A 204 1.55 22.00 -27.30
N GLU A 205 0.42 21.30 -27.38
CA GLU A 205 -0.17 20.87 -28.63
C GLU A 205 -1.54 21.52 -28.77
N GLN A 206 -1.77 22.26 -29.86
CA GLN A 206 -3.01 23.00 -30.08
C GLN A 206 -3.43 23.89 -28.87
N SER A 207 -2.44 24.49 -28.18
CA SER A 207 -2.62 25.29 -26.95
C SER A 207 -3.07 24.53 -25.70
N ILE A 208 -3.03 23.19 -25.74
CA ILE A 208 -3.27 22.32 -24.59
C ILE A 208 -1.90 21.94 -24.00
N PRO A 209 -1.67 22.17 -22.69
CA PRO A 209 -0.44 21.74 -22.04
C PRO A 209 -0.38 20.21 -21.97
N LEU A 210 0.73 19.62 -22.44
CA LEU A 210 1.02 18.20 -22.20
C LEU A 210 1.63 18.02 -20.81
N SER A 211 1.57 16.79 -20.29
CA SER A 211 2.28 16.39 -19.08
C SER A 211 3.78 16.56 -19.23
N LEU A 212 4.45 16.82 -18.11
CA LEU A 212 5.90 16.83 -18.07
C LEU A 212 6.45 15.44 -18.34
N ASP A 213 7.53 15.42 -19.11
CA ASP A 213 8.25 14.20 -19.44
C ASP A 213 9.29 13.90 -18.37
N GLN A 214 9.47 12.63 -18.02
CA GLN A 214 10.49 12.19 -17.07
C GLN A 214 11.88 12.67 -17.49
N GLN A 215 12.14 12.75 -18.79
CA GLN A 215 13.42 13.24 -19.30
C GLN A 215 13.71 14.70 -18.89
N ALA A 216 12.70 15.56 -18.85
CA ALA A 216 12.87 16.95 -18.44
C ALA A 216 13.23 17.08 -16.96
N ILE A 217 12.73 16.15 -16.13
CA ILE A 217 13.03 16.09 -14.70
C ILE A 217 14.45 15.55 -14.47
N ASN A 218 14.84 14.50 -15.21
CA ASN A 218 16.18 13.93 -15.14
C ASN A 218 17.26 14.94 -15.53
N VAL A 219 17.05 15.69 -16.63
CA VAL A 219 17.98 16.74 -17.07
C VAL A 219 18.14 17.82 -15.99
N TYR A 220 17.07 18.20 -15.29
CA TYR A 220 17.16 19.14 -14.18
C TYR A 220 17.95 18.57 -12.99
N ALA A 221 17.69 17.30 -12.65
CA ALA A 221 18.37 16.58 -11.56
C ALA A 221 19.85 16.32 -11.81
N GLU A 222 20.29 16.21 -13.06
CA GLU A 222 21.71 16.05 -13.43
C GLU A 222 22.53 17.33 -13.18
N HIS A 223 21.89 18.51 -13.27
CA HIS A 223 22.58 19.81 -13.21
C HIS A 223 22.37 20.54 -11.88
N ASN A 224 21.51 20.04 -10.99
CA ASN A 224 21.17 20.69 -9.72
C ASN A 224 21.10 19.67 -8.58
N ASP A 225 21.60 20.06 -7.41
CA ASP A 225 21.50 19.25 -6.21
C ASP A 225 20.04 19.13 -5.75
N LEU A 226 19.59 17.88 -5.53
CA LEU A 226 18.23 17.61 -5.12
C LEU A 226 18.08 17.71 -3.59
N PRO A 227 17.04 18.39 -3.08
CA PRO A 227 16.81 18.52 -1.64
C PRO A 227 16.30 17.20 -1.00
N VAL A 228 15.86 16.24 -1.80
CA VAL A 228 15.30 14.95 -1.40
C VAL A 228 15.74 13.86 -2.38
N ALA A 229 15.56 12.58 -2.00
CA ALA A 229 15.87 11.46 -2.88
C ALA A 229 15.13 11.58 -4.23
N ALA A 230 15.80 11.17 -5.32
CA ALA A 230 15.33 11.40 -6.69
C ALA A 230 13.90 10.89 -6.96
N HIS A 231 13.53 9.73 -6.42
CA HIS A 231 12.17 9.19 -6.56
C HIS A 231 11.11 10.10 -5.89
N ILE A 232 11.39 10.60 -4.67
CA ILE A 232 10.50 11.52 -3.95
C ILE A 232 10.39 12.85 -4.68
N PHE A 233 11.50 13.35 -5.22
CA PHE A 233 11.52 14.58 -6.01
C PHE A 233 10.64 14.44 -7.26
N ASN A 234 10.80 13.35 -8.01
CA ASN A 234 10.00 13.06 -9.21
C ASN A 234 8.50 13.01 -8.88
N ASP A 235 8.12 12.28 -7.83
CA ASP A 235 6.72 12.19 -7.39
C ASP A 235 6.14 13.57 -7.04
N CYS A 236 6.92 14.42 -6.37
CA CYS A 236 6.52 15.77 -6.03
C CYS A 236 6.32 16.66 -7.27
N ILE A 237 7.22 16.57 -8.26
CA ILE A 237 7.11 17.30 -9.52
C ILE A 237 5.88 16.83 -10.31
N PHE A 238 5.60 15.53 -10.38
CA PHE A 238 4.40 15.00 -11.03
C PHE A 238 3.12 15.38 -10.30
N ALA A 239 3.13 15.42 -8.97
CA ALA A 239 1.98 15.89 -8.20
C ALA A 239 1.65 17.36 -8.51
N LEU A 240 2.66 18.22 -8.57
CA LEU A 240 2.50 19.63 -8.97
C LEU A 240 2.05 19.76 -10.43
N ASP A 241 2.54 18.90 -11.32
CA ASP A 241 2.13 18.85 -12.73
C ASP A 241 0.65 18.53 -12.88
N ASN A 242 0.19 17.47 -12.21
CA ASN A 242 -1.20 17.06 -12.23
C ASN A 242 -2.13 18.17 -11.73
N LEU A 243 -1.75 18.88 -10.66
CA LEU A 243 -2.50 20.04 -10.17
C LEU A 243 -2.60 21.15 -11.23
N PHE A 244 -1.51 21.45 -11.92
CA PHE A 244 -1.50 22.44 -13.00
C PHE A 244 -2.39 22.04 -14.19
N LEU A 245 -2.31 20.78 -14.64
CA LEU A 245 -3.12 20.25 -15.73
C LEU A 245 -4.61 20.26 -15.38
N GLU A 246 -4.96 19.87 -14.15
CA GLU A 246 -6.33 19.95 -13.66
C GLU A 246 -6.89 21.38 -13.73
N GLU A 247 -6.11 22.38 -13.31
CA GLU A 247 -6.53 23.78 -13.40
C GLU A 247 -6.72 24.23 -14.85
N CYS A 248 -5.83 23.83 -15.75
CA CYS A 248 -5.93 24.13 -17.18
C CYS A 248 -7.19 23.50 -17.79
N HIS A 249 -7.45 22.22 -17.53
CA HIS A 249 -8.65 21.52 -17.98
C HIS A 249 -9.92 22.13 -17.43
N LYS A 250 -9.94 22.53 -16.14
CA LYS A 250 -11.06 23.25 -15.52
C LYS A 250 -11.33 24.57 -16.27
N LYS A 251 -10.30 25.36 -16.57
CA LYS A 251 -10.44 26.63 -17.32
C LYS A 251 -11.00 26.41 -18.73
N ILE A 252 -10.47 25.42 -19.47
CA ILE A 252 -10.95 25.06 -20.81
C ILE A 252 -12.44 24.63 -20.77
N SER A 253 -12.79 23.75 -19.84
CA SER A 253 -14.18 23.28 -19.66
C SER A 253 -15.14 24.43 -19.34
N THR A 254 -14.75 25.36 -18.45
CA THR A 254 -15.60 26.52 -18.14
C THR A 254 -15.77 27.51 -19.30
N LYS A 255 -14.78 27.62 -20.19
CA LYS A 255 -14.83 28.49 -21.37
C LYS A 255 -15.76 27.94 -22.46
N SER A 256 -15.88 26.61 -22.55
CA SER A 256 -16.81 25.93 -23.47
C SER A 256 -18.29 26.08 -23.08
N LYS A 257 -18.59 26.27 -21.79
CA LYS A 257 -19.97 26.40 -21.27
C LYS A 257 -20.50 27.83 -21.21
N GLY A 258 -19.67 28.80 -21.58
CA GLY A 258 -20.01 30.24 -21.57
C GLY A 258 -20.21 30.85 -22.95
N LYS A 259 -20.31 30.02 -24.00
CA LYS A 259 -20.75 30.40 -25.34
C LYS A 259 -22.10 29.75 -25.62
#